data_AF-A0A523ZE75-F1
#
_entry.id   AF-A0A523ZE75-F1
#
_cell.length_a   1.000
_cell.length_b   1.000
_cell.length_c   1.000
_cell.angle_alpha   90.00
_cell.angle_beta   90.00
_cell.angle_gamma   90.00
#
_symmetry.space_group_name_H-M   'P 1'
#
loop_
_entity.id
_entity.type
_entity.pdbx_description
1 polymer ?
#
loop_
_entity_poly.entity_id
_entity_poly.type
_entity_poly.pdbx_seq_one_letter_code
_entity_poly.pdbx_strand_id
1 'polypeptide(L)'
;MDIARNLHDVERRIAQAAQRAGRSPAEITIVAVTKGLTAQAIEAALEAGIRHIGENRVQEAREKIARLSNLQPCPTWHMVGHLQTNKVKTAVEIFDIIHSIDSLR
;
A
#
# COMPACT_ATOMS: atom_id res chain seq x y z
N MET A 1 8.81 15.30 -9.38
CA MET A 1 8.84 13.84 -9.61
C MET A 1 7.46 13.46 -10.09
N ASP A 2 7.34 12.84 -11.25
CA ASP A 2 6.02 12.53 -11.84
C ASP A 2 5.59 11.12 -11.40
N ILE A 3 4.65 11.06 -10.45
CA ILE A 3 4.16 9.79 -9.89
C ILE A 3 3.43 8.96 -10.96
N ALA A 4 2.63 9.61 -11.81
CA ALA A 4 1.88 8.92 -12.85
C ALA A 4 2.81 8.28 -13.89
N ARG A 5 3.86 8.99 -14.30
CA ARG A 5 4.90 8.42 -15.18
C ARG A 5 5.60 7.23 -14.53
N ASN A 6 5.98 7.34 -13.27
CA ASN A 6 6.64 6.25 -12.55
C ASN A 6 5.73 5.02 -12.42
N LEU A 7 4.44 5.23 -12.13
CA LEU A 7 3.44 4.16 -12.07
C LEU A 7 3.33 3.44 -13.43
N HIS A 8 3.19 4.20 -14.52
CA HIS A 8 3.10 3.63 -15.86
C HIS A 8 4.35 2.81 -16.24
N ASP A 9 5.55 3.27 -15.88
CA ASP A 9 6.78 2.52 -16.10
C ASP A 9 6.83 1.21 -15.28
N VAL A 10 6.29 1.21 -14.05
CA VAL A 10 6.15 0.00 -13.22
C VAL A 10 5.12 -0.95 -13.81
N GLU A 11 3.94 -0.47 -14.21
CA GLU A 11 2.89 -1.25 -14.86
C GLU A 11 3.40 -1.92 -16.14
N ARG A 12 4.15 -1.20 -16.98
CA ARG A 12 4.77 -1.78 -18.19
C ARG A 12 5.72 -2.92 -17.85
N ARG A 13 6.55 -2.77 -16.82
CA ARG A 13 7.50 -3.82 -16.37
C ARG A 13 6.75 -5.05 -15.85
N ILE A 14 5.67 -4.84 -15.09
CA ILE A 14 4.80 -5.90 -14.59
C ILE A 14 4.16 -6.64 -15.76
N ALA A 15 3.59 -5.93 -16.74
CA ALA A 15 2.94 -6.54 -17.89
C ALA A 15 3.89 -7.45 -18.68
N GLN A 16 5.11 -6.96 -18.93
CA GLN A 16 6.15 -7.76 -19.61
C GLN A 16 6.56 -9.00 -18.79
N ALA A 17 6.68 -8.87 -17.46
CA ALA A 17 7.04 -10.00 -16.60
C ALA A 17 5.91 -11.04 -16.52
N ALA A 18 4.66 -10.60 -16.39
CA ALA A 18 3.48 -11.46 -16.37
C ALA A 18 3.36 -12.27 -17.68
N GLN A 19 3.52 -11.59 -18.83
CA GLN A 19 3.49 -12.24 -20.13
C GLN A 19 4.58 -13.31 -20.28
N ARG A 20 5.81 -13.02 -19.86
CA ARG A 20 6.90 -14.03 -19.86
C ARG A 20 6.61 -15.23 -18.97
N ALA A 21 5.84 -15.04 -17.91
CA ALA A 21 5.42 -16.10 -16.99
C ALA A 21 4.11 -16.79 -17.39
N GLY A 22 3.49 -16.42 -18.53
CA GLY A 22 2.22 -16.97 -18.97
C GLY A 22 1.03 -16.57 -18.10
N ARG A 23 1.11 -15.44 -17.39
CA ARG A 23 0.07 -14.91 -16.49
C ARG A 23 -0.54 -13.62 -17.02
N SER A 24 -1.76 -13.32 -16.60
CA SER A 24 -2.36 -12.01 -16.86
C SER A 24 -1.75 -10.94 -15.96
N PRO A 25 -1.36 -9.75 -16.48
CA PRO A 25 -0.91 -8.63 -15.65
C PRO A 25 -1.96 -8.20 -14.61
N ALA A 26 -3.24 -8.41 -14.90
CA ALA A 26 -4.34 -8.08 -13.99
C ALA A 26 -4.37 -8.93 -12.71
N GLU A 27 -3.65 -10.05 -12.67
CA GLU A 27 -3.50 -10.87 -11.47
C GLU A 27 -2.47 -10.28 -10.48
N ILE A 28 -1.78 -9.20 -10.85
CA ILE A 28 -0.69 -8.63 -10.07
C ILE A 28 -1.14 -7.28 -9.51
N THR A 29 -1.18 -7.19 -8.18
CA THR A 29 -1.52 -5.96 -7.47
C THR A 29 -0.25 -5.18 -7.12
N ILE A 30 -0.23 -3.89 -7.50
CA ILE A 30 0.83 -2.96 -7.08
C ILE A 30 0.47 -2.43 -5.69
N VAL A 31 1.31 -2.72 -4.69
CA VAL A 31 1.23 -2.10 -3.36
C VAL A 31 2.33 -1.04 -3.25
N ALA A 32 1.94 0.24 -3.20
CA ALA A 32 2.89 1.34 -3.10
C ALA A 32 3.33 1.53 -1.64
N VAL A 33 4.62 1.32 -1.36
CA VAL A 33 5.17 1.47 -0.01
C VAL A 33 5.41 2.96 0.30
N THR A 34 4.72 3.49 1.32
CA THR A 34 4.67 4.93 1.63
C THR A 34 5.31 5.30 2.97
N LYS A 35 6.08 4.38 3.57
CA LYS A 35 6.85 4.63 4.79
C LYS A 35 7.72 5.89 4.66
N GLY A 36 7.66 6.77 5.64
CA GLY A 36 8.39 8.04 5.67
C GLY A 36 7.86 9.14 4.75
N LEU A 37 6.78 8.89 3.99
CA LEU A 37 6.13 9.91 3.16
C LEU A 37 4.99 10.61 3.92
N THR A 38 4.62 11.81 3.47
CA THR A 38 3.50 12.58 4.04
C THR A 38 2.15 12.11 3.51
N ALA A 39 1.06 12.48 4.19
CA ALA A 39 -0.31 12.23 3.69
C ALA A 39 -0.54 12.84 2.29
N GLN A 40 -0.01 14.04 2.05
CA GLN A 40 -0.09 14.71 0.73
C GLN A 40 0.62 13.91 -0.39
N ALA A 41 1.74 13.26 -0.08
CA ALA A 41 2.40 12.39 -1.06
C ALA A 41 1.56 11.14 -1.37
N ILE A 42 0.80 10.65 -0.40
CA ILE A 42 -0.15 9.54 -0.59
C ILE A 42 -1.35 10.02 -1.41
N GLU A 43 -1.90 11.20 -1.14
CA GLU A 43 -2.95 11.83 -1.96
C GLU A 43 -2.55 11.88 -3.45
N ALA A 44 -1.36 12.41 -3.75
CA ALA A 44 -0.84 12.47 -5.11
C ALA A 44 -0.67 11.07 -5.75
N ALA A 45 -0.34 10.05 -4.95
CA ALA A 45 -0.29 8.66 -5.42
C ALA A 45 -1.70 8.12 -5.76
N LEU A 46 -2.70 8.41 -4.93
CA LEU A 46 -4.08 8.03 -5.17
C LEU A 46 -4.65 8.71 -6.42
N GLU A 47 -4.36 9.99 -6.61
CA GLU A 47 -4.72 10.76 -7.81
C GLU A 47 -4.09 10.16 -9.08
N ALA A 48 -2.84 9.68 -8.98
CA ALA A 48 -2.15 8.99 -10.07
C ALA A 48 -2.72 7.59 -10.40
N GLY A 49 -3.67 7.08 -9.61
CA GLY A 49 -4.33 5.80 -9.85
C GLY A 49 -3.92 4.66 -8.91
N ILE A 50 -2.99 4.89 -7.97
CA ILE A 50 -2.65 3.88 -6.96
C ILE A 50 -3.87 3.66 -6.04
N ARG A 51 -4.09 2.40 -5.65
CA ARG A 51 -5.19 2.02 -4.75
C ARG A 51 -4.74 1.24 -3.52
N HIS A 52 -3.59 0.58 -3.58
CA HIS A 52 -3.05 -0.19 -2.46
C HIS A 52 -1.82 0.49 -1.88
N ILE A 53 -1.89 0.81 -0.58
CA ILE A 53 -0.88 1.57 0.16
C ILE A 53 -0.25 0.68 1.22
N GLY A 54 1.07 0.60 1.25
CA GLY A 54 1.84 -0.22 2.18
C GLY A 54 2.56 0.63 3.23
N GLU A 55 2.29 0.39 4.52
CA GLU A 55 2.99 1.02 5.64
C GLU A 55 3.74 0.01 6.50
N ASN A 56 4.85 0.47 7.07
CA ASN A 56 5.70 -0.38 7.92
C ASN A 56 5.38 -0.27 9.41
N ARG A 57 4.75 0.82 9.85
CA ARG A 57 4.58 1.15 11.28
C ARG A 57 3.13 1.56 11.55
N VAL A 58 2.52 0.91 12.54
CA VAL A 58 1.11 1.11 12.91
C VAL A 58 0.81 2.56 13.32
N GLN A 59 1.71 3.19 14.07
CA GLN A 59 1.52 4.57 14.54
C GLN A 59 1.49 5.57 13.38
N GLU A 60 2.45 5.43 12.45
CA GLU A 60 2.55 6.29 11.26
C GLU A 60 1.33 6.11 10.35
N ALA A 61 0.92 4.85 10.12
CA ALA A 61 -0.27 4.53 9.35
C ALA A 61 -1.53 5.12 9.98
N ARG A 62 -1.70 5.00 11.31
CA ARG A 62 -2.87 5.56 12.01
C ARG A 62 -3.04 7.05 11.77
N GLU A 63 -1.95 7.82 11.83
CA GLU A 63 -1.99 9.26 11.58
C GLU A 63 -2.34 9.59 10.12
N LYS A 64 -1.79 8.82 9.16
CA LYS A 64 -2.07 9.00 7.73
C LYS A 64 -3.50 8.63 7.38
N ILE A 65 -3.97 7.47 7.83
CA ILE A 65 -5.33 6.98 7.63
C ILE A 65 -6.35 7.98 8.16
N ALA A 66 -6.13 8.51 9.37
CA ALA A 66 -7.02 9.52 9.94
C ALA A 66 -7.12 10.77 9.06
N ARG A 67 -5.98 11.28 8.55
CA ARG A 67 -5.94 12.45 7.65
C ARG A 67 -6.57 12.19 6.29
N LEU A 68 -6.47 10.96 5.79
CA LEU A 68 -6.90 10.56 4.45
C LEU A 68 -8.31 9.93 4.43
N SER A 69 -8.98 9.85 5.59
CA SER A 69 -10.25 9.14 5.77
C SER A 69 -11.41 9.65 4.90
N ASN A 70 -11.35 10.91 4.46
CA ASN A 70 -12.38 11.52 3.61
C ASN A 70 -12.12 11.36 2.11
N LEU A 71 -10.98 10.79 1.71
CA LEU A 71 -10.65 10.63 0.29
C LEU A 71 -11.46 9.50 -0.33
N GLN A 72 -11.89 9.73 -1.57
CA GLN A 72 -12.63 8.76 -2.36
C GLN A 72 -11.98 8.59 -3.75
N PRO A 73 -11.78 7.34 -4.21
CA PRO A 73 -12.07 6.09 -3.49
C PRO A 73 -11.11 5.86 -2.30
N CYS A 74 -11.61 5.20 -1.25
CA CYS A 74 -10.78 4.82 -0.11
C CYS A 74 -9.67 3.84 -0.57
N PRO A 75 -8.40 4.06 -0.20
CA PRO A 75 -7.35 3.09 -0.50
C PRO A 75 -7.43 1.85 0.38
N THR A 76 -6.88 0.74 -0.12
CA THR A 76 -6.61 -0.46 0.68
C THR A 76 -5.28 -0.29 1.40
N TRP A 77 -5.29 -0.44 2.72
CA TRP A 77 -4.12 -0.30 3.58
C TRP A 77 -3.51 -1.66 3.91
N HIS A 78 -2.22 -1.80 3.62
CA HIS A 78 -1.42 -2.99 3.86
C HIS A 78 -0.37 -2.72 4.93
N MET A 79 -0.34 -3.53 5.99
CA MET A 79 0.79 -3.59 6.91
C MET A 79 1.84 -4.53 6.33
N VAL A 80 2.96 -3.97 5.85
CA VAL A 80 4.06 -4.73 5.22
C VAL A 80 5.32 -4.80 6.08
N GLY A 81 5.36 -4.04 7.18
CA GLY A 81 6.44 -4.10 8.18
C GLY A 81 6.18 -5.14 9.27
N HIS A 82 7.17 -5.37 10.11
CA HIS A 82 7.04 -6.23 11.30
C HIS A 82 5.96 -5.70 12.26
N LEU A 83 5.04 -6.58 12.68
CA LEU A 83 3.97 -6.24 13.61
C LEU A 83 4.35 -6.58 15.06
N GLN A 84 4.56 -5.56 15.86
CA GLN A 84 4.82 -5.71 17.30
C GLN A 84 3.54 -6.16 18.03
N THR A 85 3.64 -7.12 18.95
CA THR A 85 2.49 -7.70 19.69
C THR A 85 1.63 -6.64 20.37
N ASN A 86 2.25 -5.63 20.98
CA ASN A 86 1.55 -4.52 21.65
C ASN A 86 0.85 -3.54 20.69
N LYS A 87 0.95 -3.74 19.37
CA LYS A 87 0.29 -2.93 18.33
C LYS A 87 -0.74 -3.72 17.52
N VAL A 88 -0.90 -5.02 17.77
CA VAL A 88 -1.84 -5.88 17.06
C VAL A 88 -3.25 -5.33 17.09
N LYS A 89 -3.76 -4.94 18.27
CA LYS A 89 -5.12 -4.38 18.42
C LYS A 89 -5.36 -3.20 17.49
N THR A 90 -4.44 -2.23 17.46
CA THR A 90 -4.58 -1.07 16.58
C THR A 90 -4.39 -1.44 15.11
N ALA A 91 -3.50 -2.40 14.81
CA ALA A 91 -3.26 -2.82 13.43
C ALA A 91 -4.50 -3.42 12.78
N VAL A 92 -5.22 -4.30 13.49
CA VAL A 92 -6.45 -4.94 12.96
C VAL A 92 -7.62 -3.96 12.83
N GLU A 93 -7.57 -2.81 13.52
CA GLU A 93 -8.58 -1.76 13.40
C GLU A 93 -8.36 -0.85 12.18
N ILE A 94 -7.12 -0.73 11.67
CA ILE A 94 -6.76 0.29 10.68
C ILE A 94 -6.23 -0.26 9.35
N PHE A 95 -5.75 -1.50 9.32
CA PHE A 95 -5.24 -2.12 8.09
C PHE A 95 -6.25 -3.13 7.55
N ASP A 96 -6.42 -3.14 6.23
CA ASP A 96 -7.23 -4.13 5.53
C ASP A 96 -6.49 -5.47 5.41
N ILE A 97 -5.16 -5.43 5.23
CA ILE A 97 -4.33 -6.62 5.01
C ILE A 97 -3.04 -6.53 5.84
N ILE A 98 -2.69 -7.59 6.57
CA ILE A 98 -1.43 -7.71 7.32
C ILE A 98 -0.57 -8.80 6.67
N HIS A 99 0.56 -8.41 6.08
CA HIS A 99 1.45 -9.33 5.35
C HIS A 99 2.46 -10.04 6.24
N SER A 100 2.63 -9.57 7.48
CA SER A 100 3.74 -9.92 8.37
C SER A 100 3.34 -10.86 9.51
N ILE A 101 2.28 -11.66 9.32
CA ILE A 101 1.93 -12.72 10.27
C ILE A 101 2.91 -13.89 10.10
N ASP A 102 3.82 -14.02 11.06
CA ASP A 102 4.90 -15.02 11.05
C ASP A 102 4.75 -16.10 12.14
N SER A 103 3.75 -15.96 13.02
CA SER A 103 3.54 -16.87 14.16
C SER A 103 2.07 -16.90 14.63
N LEU A 104 1.69 -17.96 15.36
CA LEU A 104 0.35 -18.18 15.93
C LEU A 104 0.19 -17.68 17.38
N ARG A 105 1.12 -16.84 17.86
CA ARG A 105 1.19 -16.41 19.27
C ARG A 105 0.11 -15.42 19.65
#